data_AF-A0A4P9YTE4-F1
#
_entry.id   AF-A0A4P9YTE4-F1
#
_cell.length_a   1.000
_cell.length_b   1.000
_cell.length_c   1.000
_cell.angle_alpha   90.00
_cell.angle_beta   90.00
_cell.angle_gamma   90.00
#
_symmetry.space_group_name_H-M   'P 1'
#
loop_
_entity.id
_entity.type
_entity.pdbx_description
1 polymer ?
#
loop_
_entity_poly.entity_id
_entity_poly.type
_entity_poly.pdbx_seq_one_letter_code
_entity_poly.pdbx_strand_id
1 'polypeptide(L)'
;MTIYYTTTGVWVVFLLITTSLFYRFRQHPAIQHRDVPLTMVSIVANAIFSVHYLVKIPLEGRYPCALYLWVPIIFMPLWLMTLLARLTRIIAAYRLGEARLRAVELTQAAKASANNNNNNISDGASPSASLTEPRRASLRRTVKKLLRSSSAHEPMIERMTSVVKKKASYSAAHAGPSDENVSAEERDPWPAHEPPAHDTATATSVVVDPDRAYATLTSPRSAHWTFVYRQHLTTPSLVRMIVVLEAIILIGAVFFHYLFREALLHRPDGTCGSSPAFVYIWVVAGLYLVVVTPVLLYAARDVRDAWGIRNELVFCDVIGIISCILYGVFRINDWDDRSVWPATLWTLMGTAFTHTWTVARPAIRAACDLRDIRHQKHEPVMVSRPINEAILSDVPRIRRIPSAISCQSLSQSPPSPPPPHTDPACPPPPSPTSISRLNVYRDRITSWQHTPATRETANSTVTPITLDTILACPNLLSKFRSFCMYDLSLEALLFYETVIHITSTTTRIIISARHPRMTTMPRGNRT
;
A
#
# COMPACT_ATOMS: atom_id res chain seq x y z
N MET A 1 -45.21 -0.57 1.94
CA MET A 1 -44.78 -1.30 0.73
C MET A 1 -44.08 -0.41 -0.29
N THR A 2 -44.72 0.65 -0.81
CA THR A 2 -44.15 1.53 -1.85
C THR A 2 -42.76 2.05 -1.52
N ILE A 3 -42.54 2.51 -0.28
CA ILE A 3 -41.26 3.04 0.22
C ILE A 3 -40.11 2.02 0.05
N TYR A 4 -40.35 0.74 0.31
CA TYR A 4 -39.30 -0.29 0.21
C TYR A 4 -38.93 -0.58 -1.24
N TYR A 5 -39.91 -0.66 -2.15
CA TYR A 5 -39.64 -0.86 -3.58
C TYR A 5 -38.92 0.35 -4.20
N THR A 6 -39.34 1.57 -3.86
CA THR A 6 -38.67 2.79 -4.32
C THR A 6 -37.24 2.86 -3.79
N THR A 7 -37.04 2.56 -2.50
CA THR A 7 -35.71 2.50 -1.89
C THR A 7 -34.83 1.45 -2.55
N THR A 8 -35.38 0.26 -2.83
CA THR A 8 -34.66 -0.81 -3.56
C THR A 8 -34.25 -0.35 -4.94
N GLY A 9 -35.15 0.27 -5.71
CA GLY A 9 -34.85 0.77 -7.05
C GLY A 9 -33.75 1.83 -7.04
N VAL A 10 -33.87 2.82 -6.16
CA VAL A 10 -32.85 3.88 -5.98
C VAL A 10 -31.51 3.27 -5.55
N TRP A 11 -31.53 2.32 -4.61
CA TRP A 11 -30.34 1.65 -4.12
C TRP A 11 -29.63 0.85 -5.23
N VAL A 12 -30.37 0.07 -6.02
CA VAL A 12 -29.80 -0.68 -7.16
C VAL A 12 -29.20 0.25 -8.21
N VAL A 13 -29.88 1.35 -8.56
CA VAL A 13 -29.34 2.35 -9.49
C VAL A 13 -28.05 2.97 -8.95
N PHE A 14 -28.02 3.32 -7.65
CA PHE A 14 -26.83 3.83 -6.99
C PHE A 14 -25.67 2.83 -7.03
N LEU A 15 -25.92 1.56 -6.69
CA LEU A 15 -24.93 0.47 -6.77
C LEU A 15 -24.37 0.34 -8.19
N LEU A 16 -25.23 0.32 -9.21
CA LEU A 16 -24.83 0.16 -10.61
C LEU A 16 -23.99 1.34 -11.11
N ILE A 17 -24.42 2.58 -10.84
CA ILE A 17 -23.69 3.79 -11.27
C ILE A 17 -22.31 3.83 -10.63
N THR A 18 -22.24 3.70 -9.31
CA THR A 18 -20.97 3.80 -8.57
C THR A 18 -20.02 2.66 -8.89
N THR A 19 -20.53 1.43 -9.07
CA THR A 19 -19.73 0.28 -9.51
C THR A 19 -19.21 0.47 -10.94
N SER A 20 -20.05 1.00 -11.84
CA SER A 20 -19.65 1.30 -13.22
C SER A 20 -18.55 2.37 -13.26
N LEU A 21 -18.68 3.42 -12.45
CA LEU A 21 -17.64 4.45 -12.31
C LEU A 21 -16.35 3.86 -11.72
N PHE A 22 -16.45 3.07 -10.65
CA PHE A 22 -15.29 2.41 -10.03
C PHE A 22 -14.54 1.52 -11.03
N TYR A 23 -15.27 0.72 -11.80
CA TYR A 23 -14.68 -0.15 -12.82
C TYR A 23 -14.09 0.65 -13.99
N ARG A 24 -14.76 1.72 -14.44
CA ARG A 24 -14.26 2.61 -15.49
C ARG A 24 -12.95 3.28 -15.08
N PHE A 25 -12.83 3.70 -13.81
CA PHE A 25 -11.64 4.36 -13.28
C PHE A 25 -10.62 3.39 -12.66
N ARG A 26 -10.70 2.08 -12.94
CA ARG A 26 -9.78 1.08 -12.40
C ARG A 26 -8.29 1.32 -12.68
N GLN A 27 -7.96 2.12 -13.69
CA GLN A 27 -6.59 2.49 -14.06
C GLN A 27 -6.09 3.72 -13.30
N HIS A 28 -6.95 4.40 -12.54
CA HIS A 28 -6.53 5.53 -11.71
C HIS A 28 -5.66 5.02 -10.55
N PRO A 29 -4.52 5.67 -10.22
CA PRO A 29 -3.61 5.19 -9.18
C PRO A 29 -4.32 4.97 -7.84
N ALA A 30 -5.19 5.90 -7.44
CA ALA A 30 -5.99 5.79 -6.21
C ALA A 30 -6.88 4.53 -6.13
N ILE A 31 -7.29 3.97 -7.28
CA ILE A 31 -8.14 2.76 -7.37
C ILE A 31 -7.29 1.50 -7.61
N GLN A 32 -6.20 1.63 -8.37
CA GLN A 32 -5.32 0.52 -8.69
C GLN A 32 -4.74 -0.16 -7.43
N HIS A 33 -4.48 0.60 -6.37
CA HIS A 33 -4.00 0.07 -5.08
C HIS A 33 -5.08 -0.65 -4.24
N ARG A 34 -6.36 -0.61 -4.64
CA ARG A 34 -7.50 -1.11 -3.82
C ARG A 34 -7.94 -2.54 -4.13
N ASP A 35 -7.13 -3.33 -4.82
CA ASP A 35 -7.47 -4.69 -5.26
C ASP A 35 -8.86 -4.77 -5.89
N VAL A 36 -8.94 -4.24 -7.11
CA VAL A 36 -10.15 -4.24 -7.95
C VAL A 36 -10.91 -5.58 -7.91
N PRO A 37 -10.31 -6.77 -8.14
CA PRO A 37 -11.09 -8.01 -8.16
C PRO A 37 -11.76 -8.32 -6.82
N LEU A 38 -11.06 -8.11 -5.70
CA LEU A 38 -11.59 -8.39 -4.37
C LEU A 38 -12.70 -7.41 -3.99
N THR A 39 -12.54 -6.15 -4.40
CA THR A 39 -13.58 -5.11 -4.26
C THR A 39 -14.81 -5.44 -5.11
N MET A 40 -14.67 -5.96 -6.33
CA MET A 40 -15.81 -6.34 -7.17
C MET A 40 -16.58 -7.52 -6.57
N VAL A 41 -15.91 -8.53 -6.02
CA VAL A 41 -16.58 -9.64 -5.29
C VAL A 41 -17.34 -9.10 -4.07
N SER A 42 -16.71 -8.20 -3.30
CA SER A 42 -17.35 -7.52 -2.17
C SER A 42 -18.60 -6.74 -2.59
N ILE A 43 -18.56 -6.02 -3.72
CA ILE A 43 -19.69 -5.28 -4.27
C ILE A 43 -20.84 -6.20 -4.63
N VAL A 44 -20.57 -7.30 -5.34
CA VAL A 44 -21.60 -8.24 -5.77
C VAL A 44 -22.26 -8.90 -4.57
N ALA A 45 -21.46 -9.36 -3.59
CA ALA A 45 -21.99 -9.95 -2.37
C ALA A 45 -22.85 -8.96 -1.59
N ASN A 46 -22.37 -7.72 -1.43
CA ASN A 46 -23.11 -6.66 -0.78
C ASN A 46 -24.42 -6.31 -1.51
N ALA A 47 -24.39 -6.21 -2.84
CA ALA A 47 -25.55 -5.90 -3.66
C ALA A 47 -26.65 -6.97 -3.51
N ILE A 48 -26.28 -8.25 -3.64
CA ILE A 48 -27.22 -9.37 -3.50
C ILE A 48 -27.80 -9.40 -2.09
N PHE A 49 -26.96 -9.28 -1.07
CA PHE A 49 -27.38 -9.26 0.33
C PHE A 49 -28.33 -8.09 0.63
N SER A 50 -27.97 -6.87 0.20
CA SER A 50 -28.78 -5.67 0.47
C SER A 50 -30.14 -5.70 -0.26
N VAL A 51 -30.15 -6.09 -1.54
CA VAL A 51 -31.40 -6.24 -2.31
C VAL A 51 -32.27 -7.32 -1.71
N HIS A 52 -31.69 -8.43 -1.26
CA HIS A 52 -32.41 -9.50 -0.58
C HIS A 52 -33.19 -8.99 0.64
N TYR A 53 -32.53 -8.26 1.55
CA TYR A 53 -33.20 -7.72 2.73
C TYR A 53 -34.26 -6.66 2.40
N LEU A 54 -34.00 -5.79 1.42
CA LEU A 54 -34.96 -4.77 1.00
C LEU A 54 -36.21 -5.36 0.33
N VAL A 55 -36.06 -6.43 -0.45
CA VAL A 55 -37.17 -7.12 -1.13
C VAL A 55 -37.92 -8.06 -0.18
N LYS A 56 -37.24 -8.62 0.82
CA LYS A 56 -37.86 -9.49 1.83
C LYS A 56 -38.93 -8.75 2.64
N ILE A 57 -38.67 -7.51 3.07
CA ILE A 57 -39.58 -6.73 3.92
C ILE A 57 -40.99 -6.61 3.30
N PRO A 58 -41.16 -6.17 2.03
CA PRO A 58 -42.48 -6.05 1.44
C PRO A 58 -43.13 -7.37 1.02
N LEU A 59 -42.35 -8.46 0.91
CA LEU A 59 -42.84 -9.79 0.51
C LEU A 59 -43.04 -10.73 1.70
N GLU A 60 -43.15 -10.20 2.91
CA GLU A 60 -43.30 -11.02 4.10
C GLU A 60 -44.51 -11.97 4.00
N GLY A 61 -44.32 -13.22 4.41
CA GLY A 61 -45.31 -14.31 4.27
C GLY A 61 -45.35 -14.96 2.88
N ARG A 62 -44.86 -14.29 1.82
CA ARG A 62 -44.74 -14.86 0.46
C ARG A 62 -43.30 -15.15 0.05
N TYR A 63 -42.34 -14.56 0.74
CA TYR A 63 -40.93 -14.71 0.41
C TYR A 63 -40.46 -16.15 0.69
N PRO A 64 -39.83 -16.84 -0.29
CA PRO A 64 -39.42 -18.23 -0.11
C PRO A 64 -38.47 -18.40 1.08
N CYS A 65 -38.81 -19.28 2.02
CA CYS A 65 -37.97 -19.55 3.20
C CYS A 65 -36.54 -19.97 2.83
N ALA A 66 -36.38 -20.71 1.72
CA ALA A 66 -35.07 -21.12 1.24
C ALA A 66 -34.19 -19.90 0.91
N LEU A 67 -34.70 -18.93 0.15
CA LEU A 67 -33.95 -17.71 -0.15
C LEU A 67 -33.66 -16.90 1.11
N TYR A 68 -34.64 -16.83 2.03
CA TYR A 68 -34.49 -16.13 3.30
C TYR A 68 -33.34 -16.65 4.16
N LEU A 69 -33.10 -17.96 4.10
CA LEU A 69 -32.01 -18.60 4.84
C LEU A 69 -30.68 -18.56 4.08
N TRP A 70 -30.67 -19.00 2.82
CA TRP A 70 -29.42 -19.26 2.08
C TRP A 70 -28.71 -18.00 1.61
N VAL A 71 -29.45 -16.93 1.28
CA VAL A 71 -28.81 -15.70 0.78
C VAL A 71 -27.93 -15.04 1.87
N PRO A 72 -28.41 -14.83 3.11
CA PRO A 72 -27.55 -14.34 4.18
C PRO A 72 -26.39 -15.29 4.51
N ILE A 73 -26.61 -16.61 4.48
CA ILE A 73 -25.54 -17.61 4.73
C ILE A 73 -24.39 -17.49 3.74
N ILE A 74 -24.68 -17.27 2.46
CA ILE A 74 -23.65 -17.21 1.41
C ILE A 74 -23.03 -15.82 1.31
N PHE A 75 -23.85 -14.78 1.24
CA PHE A 75 -23.37 -13.47 0.80
C PHE A 75 -22.89 -12.59 1.97
N MET A 76 -23.36 -12.83 3.20
CA MET A 76 -22.86 -12.09 4.36
C MET A 76 -21.41 -12.46 4.68
N PRO A 77 -21.02 -13.74 4.84
CA PRO A 77 -19.65 -14.08 5.18
C PRO A 77 -18.72 -13.76 4.00
N LEU A 78 -19.12 -13.99 2.75
CA LEU A 78 -18.36 -13.60 1.57
C LEU A 78 -18.05 -12.09 1.57
N TRP A 79 -19.03 -11.26 1.89
CA TRP A 79 -18.83 -9.82 2.02
C TRP A 79 -17.85 -9.48 3.17
N LEU A 80 -18.04 -10.03 4.36
CA LEU A 80 -17.15 -9.77 5.51
C LEU A 80 -15.70 -10.28 5.26
N MET A 81 -15.56 -11.45 4.65
CA MET A 81 -14.26 -12.07 4.34
C MET A 81 -13.50 -11.31 3.25
N THR A 82 -14.20 -10.71 2.29
CA THR A 82 -13.55 -9.86 1.29
C THR A 82 -13.04 -8.55 1.89
N LEU A 83 -13.77 -7.94 2.84
CA LEU A 83 -13.27 -6.79 3.61
C LEU A 83 -12.04 -7.18 4.45
N LEU A 84 -12.12 -8.32 5.12
CA LEU A 84 -11.03 -8.88 5.94
C LEU A 84 -9.74 -9.08 5.15
N ALA A 85 -9.87 -9.73 3.99
CA ALA A 85 -8.74 -10.00 3.11
C ALA A 85 -8.09 -8.71 2.60
N ARG A 86 -8.87 -7.65 2.34
CA ARG A 86 -8.34 -6.32 1.97
C ARG A 86 -7.54 -5.70 3.11
N LEU A 87 -8.08 -5.71 4.33
CA LEU A 87 -7.39 -5.15 5.50
C LEU A 87 -6.10 -5.93 5.81
N THR A 88 -6.18 -7.26 5.81
CA THR A 88 -5.03 -8.15 6.03
C THR A 88 -3.92 -7.89 5.02
N ARG A 89 -4.29 -7.69 3.75
CA ARG A 89 -3.32 -7.39 2.71
C ARG A 89 -2.65 -6.03 2.89
N ILE A 90 -3.39 -4.99 3.28
CA ILE A 90 -2.81 -3.67 3.51
C ILE A 90 -1.80 -3.74 4.66
N ILE A 91 -2.15 -4.43 5.76
CA ILE A 91 -1.25 -4.67 6.88
C ILE A 91 0.02 -5.41 6.40
N ALA A 92 -0.16 -6.50 5.65
CA ALA A 92 0.94 -7.29 5.11
C ALA A 92 1.88 -6.47 4.21
N ALA A 93 1.32 -5.71 3.28
CA ALA A 93 2.06 -4.87 2.35
C ALA A 93 2.86 -3.79 3.08
N TYR A 94 2.23 -3.13 4.06
CA TYR A 94 2.89 -2.11 4.87
C TYR A 94 4.06 -2.68 5.68
N ARG A 95 3.85 -3.79 6.39
CA ARG A 95 4.90 -4.44 7.20
C ARG A 95 6.05 -4.96 6.34
N LEU A 96 5.75 -5.43 5.12
CA LEU A 96 6.78 -5.82 4.17
C LEU A 96 7.60 -4.61 3.69
N GLY A 97 6.95 -3.48 3.43
CA GLY A 97 7.62 -2.22 3.08
C GLY A 97 8.54 -1.72 4.19
N GLU A 98 8.03 -1.70 5.42
CA GLU A 98 8.79 -1.30 6.61
C GLU A 98 10.04 -2.17 6.82
N ALA A 99 9.87 -3.49 6.71
CA ALA A 99 10.98 -4.42 6.92
C ALA A 99 12.04 -4.32 5.82
N ARG A 100 11.65 -4.02 4.58
CA ARG A 100 12.59 -3.74 3.48
C ARG A 100 13.35 -2.41 3.69
N LEU A 101 12.67 -1.36 4.16
CA LEU A 101 13.34 -0.08 4.48
C LEU A 101 14.41 -0.26 5.55
N ARG A 102 14.08 -0.97 6.64
CA ARG A 102 15.06 -1.29 7.69
C ARG A 102 16.25 -2.08 7.16
N ALA A 103 16.04 -3.03 6.25
CA ALA A 103 17.14 -3.79 5.64
C ALA A 103 18.08 -2.89 4.81
N VAL A 104 17.53 -1.88 4.12
CA VAL A 104 18.33 -0.89 3.38
C VAL A 104 19.12 -0.02 4.34
N GLU A 105 18.48 0.53 5.37
CA GLU A 105 19.13 1.38 6.37
C GLU A 105 20.30 0.67 7.05
N LEU A 106 20.13 -0.60 7.41
CA LEU A 106 21.19 -1.43 7.99
C LEU A 106 22.34 -1.66 7.01
N THR A 107 22.03 -1.92 5.74
CA THR A 107 23.05 -2.08 4.69
C THR A 107 23.82 -0.77 4.44
N GLN A 108 23.13 0.36 4.48
CA GLN A 108 23.76 1.68 4.36
C GLN A 108 24.65 2.00 5.56
N ALA A 109 24.19 1.70 6.78
CA ALA A 109 24.97 1.88 8.00
C ALA A 109 26.24 1.01 8.02
N ALA A 110 26.14 -0.24 7.56
CA ALA A 110 27.29 -1.14 7.44
C ALA A 110 28.32 -0.61 6.42
N LYS A 111 27.87 -0.11 5.26
CA LYS A 111 28.74 0.51 4.26
C LYS A 111 29.41 1.78 4.76
N ALA A 112 28.68 2.63 5.49
CA ALA A 112 29.23 3.86 6.08
C ALA A 112 30.35 3.54 7.09
N SER A 113 30.12 2.52 7.92
CA SER A 113 31.10 2.05 8.92
C SER A 113 32.36 1.46 8.24
N ALA A 114 32.19 0.67 7.18
CA ALA A 114 33.32 0.13 6.42
C ALA A 114 34.15 1.21 5.72
N ASN A 115 33.51 2.28 5.23
CA ASN A 115 34.21 3.38 4.58
C ASN A 115 35.03 4.22 5.60
N ASN A 116 34.52 4.41 6.81
CA ASN A 116 35.25 5.15 7.86
C ASN A 116 36.52 4.43 8.30
N ASN A 117 36.47 3.10 8.44
CA ASN A 117 37.64 2.29 8.81
C ASN A 117 38.77 2.35 7.75
N ASN A 118 38.45 2.47 6.46
CA ASN A 118 39.46 2.58 5.41
C ASN A 118 40.20 3.92 5.43
N ASN A 119 39.54 5.01 5.84
CA ASN A 119 40.18 6.32 5.96
C ASN A 119 41.21 6.32 7.10
N ASN A 120 40.88 5.74 8.25
CA ASN A 120 41.79 5.71 9.40
C ASN A 120 43.06 4.88 9.17
N ILE A 121 43.02 3.84 8.32
CA ILE A 121 44.21 3.05 7.96
C ILE A 121 45.15 3.85 7.05
N SER A 122 44.63 4.84 6.31
CA SER A 122 45.41 5.63 5.34
C SER A 122 46.36 6.63 6.02
N ASP A 123 46.01 7.13 7.20
CA ASP A 123 46.75 8.20 7.87
C ASP A 123 47.83 7.70 8.86
N GLY A 124 47.85 6.40 9.18
CA GLY A 124 48.80 5.82 10.14
C GLY A 124 49.99 5.07 9.53
N ALA A 125 50.02 4.86 8.20
CA ALA A 125 51.07 4.09 7.55
C ALA A 125 52.25 4.99 7.12
N SER A 126 53.17 5.22 8.06
CA SER A 126 54.51 5.74 7.74
C SER A 126 55.20 4.78 6.75
N PRO A 127 55.78 5.26 5.64
CA PRO A 127 56.27 4.42 4.54
C PRO A 127 57.63 3.81 4.87
N SER A 128 57.68 2.79 5.72
CA SER A 128 58.93 2.07 5.99
C SER A 128 58.71 0.64 6.50
N ALA A 129 58.17 -0.25 5.65
CA ALA A 129 58.48 -1.68 5.70
C ALA A 129 57.87 -2.39 4.49
N SER A 130 58.71 -3.04 3.72
CA SER A 130 58.36 -3.91 2.59
C SER A 130 57.49 -5.09 3.05
N LEU A 131 56.15 -4.94 2.99
CA LEU A 131 55.24 -6.06 3.16
C LEU A 131 55.28 -6.95 1.91
N THR A 132 55.71 -8.18 2.11
CA THR A 132 55.88 -9.23 1.10
C THR A 132 54.58 -9.53 0.33
N GLU A 133 54.72 -9.77 -0.99
CA GLU A 133 53.66 -10.08 -1.97
C GLU A 133 52.59 -11.14 -1.61
N PRO A 134 52.83 -12.19 -0.79
CA PRO A 134 51.87 -13.28 -0.64
C PRO A 134 50.52 -12.86 -0.06
N ARG A 135 50.51 -11.84 0.80
CA ARG A 135 49.28 -11.42 1.52
C ARG A 135 48.32 -10.63 0.62
N ARG A 136 48.85 -9.89 -0.36
CA ARG A 136 48.03 -9.20 -1.40
C ARG A 136 47.39 -10.20 -2.36
N ALA A 137 48.05 -11.31 -2.67
CA ALA A 137 47.50 -12.35 -3.55
C ALA A 137 46.32 -13.10 -2.91
N SER A 138 46.37 -13.36 -1.60
CA SER A 138 45.28 -14.00 -0.85
C SER A 138 44.02 -13.12 -0.79
N LEU A 139 44.17 -11.83 -0.45
CA LEU A 139 43.04 -10.90 -0.37
C LEU A 139 42.34 -10.72 -1.72
N ARG A 140 43.11 -10.66 -2.82
CA ARG A 140 42.57 -10.59 -4.19
C ARG A 140 41.78 -11.86 -4.56
N ARG A 141 42.16 -13.04 -4.07
CA ARG A 141 41.42 -14.29 -4.33
C ARG A 141 40.09 -14.30 -3.57
N THR A 142 40.05 -13.85 -2.32
CA THR A 142 38.82 -13.80 -1.53
C THR A 142 37.80 -12.82 -2.10
N VAL A 143 38.23 -11.61 -2.46
CA VAL A 143 37.37 -10.60 -3.10
C VAL A 143 36.84 -11.10 -4.45
N LYS A 144 37.67 -11.76 -5.27
CA LYS A 144 37.23 -12.33 -6.56
C LYS A 144 36.25 -13.49 -6.38
N LYS A 145 36.33 -14.25 -5.28
CA LYS A 145 35.41 -15.34 -4.95
C LYS A 145 34.03 -14.80 -4.50
N LEU A 146 34.01 -13.72 -3.72
CA LEU A 146 32.78 -13.05 -3.29
C LEU A 146 32.06 -12.32 -4.44
N LEU A 147 32.81 -11.67 -5.34
CA LEU A 147 32.23 -11.05 -6.54
C LEU A 147 31.64 -12.09 -7.50
N ARG A 148 32.27 -13.28 -7.61
CA ARG A 148 31.73 -14.40 -8.39
C ARG A 148 30.50 -15.06 -7.76
N SER A 149 30.36 -15.08 -6.42
CA SER A 149 29.14 -15.60 -5.78
C SER A 149 27.98 -14.61 -5.87
N SER A 150 28.26 -13.30 -5.90
CA SER A 150 27.24 -12.26 -6.09
C SER A 150 26.70 -12.22 -7.52
N SER A 151 27.53 -12.43 -8.55
CA SER A 151 27.06 -12.47 -9.95
C SER A 151 26.33 -13.77 -10.32
N ALA A 152 26.41 -14.81 -9.47
CA ALA A 152 25.65 -16.04 -9.65
C ALA A 152 24.14 -15.90 -9.32
N HIS A 153 23.70 -14.77 -8.76
CA HIS A 153 22.28 -14.48 -8.53
C HIS A 153 21.59 -13.76 -9.70
N GLU A 154 22.34 -13.24 -10.67
CA GLU A 154 21.81 -12.58 -11.87
C GLU A 154 21.08 -13.54 -12.85
N PRO A 155 21.55 -14.79 -13.11
CA PRO A 155 20.82 -15.72 -13.96
C PRO A 155 19.57 -16.33 -13.31
N MET A 156 19.33 -16.10 -12.01
CA MET A 156 18.11 -16.54 -11.32
C MET A 156 16.91 -15.68 -11.69
N ILE A 157 17.11 -14.38 -11.95
CA ILE A 157 16.06 -13.45 -12.41
C ILE A 157 15.69 -13.76 -13.87
N GLU A 158 16.67 -14.11 -14.71
CA GLU A 158 16.46 -14.52 -16.10
C GLU A 158 15.89 -15.95 -16.21
N ARG A 159 16.21 -16.86 -15.27
CA ARG A 159 15.52 -18.14 -15.12
C ARG A 159 14.08 -17.99 -14.62
N MET A 160 13.79 -17.05 -13.70
CA MET A 160 12.42 -16.84 -13.22
C MET A 160 11.52 -16.22 -14.29
N THR A 161 12.02 -15.31 -15.14
CA THR A 161 11.24 -14.77 -16.27
C THR A 161 11.03 -15.78 -17.40
N SER A 162 12.01 -16.67 -17.66
CA SER A 162 11.85 -17.76 -18.63
C SER A 162 10.97 -18.91 -18.12
N VAL A 163 10.96 -19.21 -16.81
CA VAL A 163 10.04 -20.17 -16.18
C VAL A 163 8.59 -19.65 -16.19
N VAL A 164 8.36 -18.34 -16.03
CA VAL A 164 7.03 -17.74 -16.17
C VAL A 164 6.51 -17.83 -17.62
N LYS A 165 7.38 -17.67 -18.63
CA LYS A 165 7.01 -17.92 -20.04
C LYS A 165 6.75 -19.39 -20.36
N LYS A 166 7.49 -20.34 -19.76
CA LYS A 166 7.27 -21.79 -19.97
C LYS A 166 6.05 -22.35 -19.24
N LYS A 167 5.67 -21.78 -18.08
CA LYS A 167 4.49 -22.23 -17.32
C LYS A 167 3.14 -21.84 -17.96
N ALA A 168 3.14 -20.92 -18.92
CA ALA A 168 1.98 -20.58 -19.74
C ALA A 168 1.64 -21.66 -20.81
N SER A 169 2.56 -22.59 -21.10
CA SER A 169 2.37 -23.62 -22.13
C SER A 169 2.24 -25.04 -21.58
N TYR A 170 2.28 -25.25 -20.26
CA TYR A 170 2.29 -26.60 -19.66
C TYR A 170 1.20 -26.88 -18.61
N SER A 171 0.20 -25.99 -18.46
CA SER A 171 -0.95 -26.24 -17.58
C SER A 171 -2.09 -26.96 -18.33
N ALA A 172 -1.77 -28.10 -18.92
CA ALA A 172 -2.74 -29.06 -19.44
C ALA A 172 -2.12 -30.47 -19.49
N ALA A 173 -1.72 -31.03 -18.34
CA ALA A 173 -1.66 -32.47 -18.10
C ALA A 173 -1.09 -32.78 -16.70
N HIS A 174 -1.71 -33.76 -16.05
CA HIS A 174 -1.27 -34.52 -14.88
C HIS A 174 -1.51 -33.94 -13.48
N ALA A 175 -2.60 -34.44 -12.89
CA ALA A 175 -2.75 -34.68 -11.47
C ALA A 175 -2.09 -36.03 -11.11
N GLY A 176 -1.38 -36.06 -9.99
CA GLY A 176 -0.91 -37.26 -9.30
C GLY A 176 -0.87 -36.99 -7.79
N PRO A 177 -1.15 -37.97 -6.93
CA PRO A 177 -1.37 -37.77 -5.50
C PRO A 177 -0.06 -37.81 -4.71
N SER A 178 -0.03 -37.09 -3.59
CA SER A 178 1.03 -37.17 -2.59
C SER A 178 0.41 -37.39 -1.22
N ASP A 179 0.64 -38.58 -0.67
CA ASP A 179 0.54 -38.86 0.75
C ASP A 179 1.74 -38.23 1.47
N GLU A 180 1.51 -37.57 2.61
CA GLU A 180 2.58 -37.30 3.57
C GLU A 180 2.00 -37.21 4.99
N ASN A 181 2.27 -38.26 5.77
CA ASN A 181 2.17 -38.29 7.22
C ASN A 181 3.28 -37.41 7.81
N VAL A 182 2.92 -36.50 8.73
CA VAL A 182 3.89 -35.84 9.62
C VAL A 182 3.43 -36.00 11.06
N SER A 183 4.23 -36.79 11.78
CA SER A 183 4.20 -37.03 13.21
C SER A 183 4.58 -35.79 14.02
N ALA A 184 3.98 -35.68 15.20
CA ALA A 184 4.18 -34.64 16.19
C ALA A 184 5.62 -34.59 16.71
N GLU A 185 6.15 -33.38 16.86
CA GLU A 185 7.42 -33.11 17.54
C GLU A 185 7.19 -32.22 18.77
N GLU A 186 7.95 -32.59 19.79
CA GLU A 186 7.86 -32.33 21.22
C GLU A 186 8.21 -30.89 21.59
N ARG A 187 7.57 -30.37 22.64
CA ARG A 187 7.61 -28.95 23.04
C ARG A 187 8.37 -28.82 24.36
N ASP A 188 9.60 -28.32 24.33
CA ASP A 188 10.40 -28.04 25.53
C ASP A 188 9.98 -26.74 26.26
N PRO A 189 10.23 -26.63 27.58
CA PRO A 189 9.82 -25.50 28.39
C PRO A 189 10.88 -24.39 28.45
N TRP A 190 10.40 -23.15 28.54
CA TRP A 190 11.21 -21.94 28.72
C TRP A 190 11.89 -21.90 30.10
N PRO A 191 13.19 -21.52 30.21
CA PRO A 191 13.81 -21.27 31.51
C PRO A 191 13.54 -19.84 32.01
N ALA A 192 13.38 -19.75 33.33
CA ALA A 192 13.12 -18.53 34.09
C ALA A 192 14.30 -17.55 34.04
N HIS A 193 13.98 -16.26 34.01
CA HIS A 193 14.93 -15.15 34.06
C HIS A 193 15.48 -14.94 35.48
N GLU A 194 16.81 -15.03 35.63
CA GLU A 194 17.56 -14.44 36.76
C GLU A 194 17.93 -12.97 36.46
N PRO A 195 17.99 -12.09 37.47
CA PRO A 195 18.38 -10.70 37.32
C PRO A 195 19.92 -10.54 37.26
N PRO A 196 20.46 -9.56 36.50
CA PRO A 196 21.89 -9.43 36.32
C PRO A 196 22.56 -8.71 37.49
N ALA A 197 23.68 -9.28 37.93
CA ALA A 197 24.63 -8.66 38.84
C ALA A 197 25.39 -7.51 38.15
N HIS A 198 25.68 -6.48 38.94
CA HIS A 198 26.46 -5.31 38.55
C HIS A 198 27.95 -5.65 38.48
N ASP A 199 28.51 -5.74 37.27
CA ASP A 199 29.95 -5.79 37.04
C ASP A 199 30.48 -4.50 36.41
N THR A 200 31.55 -4.01 37.02
CA THR A 200 32.38 -2.85 36.67
C THR A 200 32.91 -2.91 35.23
N ALA A 201 32.52 -1.91 34.43
CA ALA A 201 32.87 -1.78 33.02
C ALA A 201 34.36 -1.45 32.84
N THR A 202 35.13 -2.44 32.39
CA THR A 202 36.43 -2.22 31.75
C THR A 202 36.17 -2.04 30.25
N ALA A 203 36.49 -0.87 29.70
CA ALA A 203 36.26 -0.53 28.30
C ALA A 203 37.23 -1.31 27.38
N THR A 204 36.96 -2.58 27.13
CA THR A 204 37.55 -3.33 26.02
C THR A 204 36.84 -2.94 24.74
N SER A 205 37.57 -2.35 23.79
CA SER A 205 37.08 -2.13 22.44
C SER A 205 36.87 -3.49 21.77
N VAL A 206 35.69 -4.08 21.96
CA VAL A 206 35.29 -5.31 21.28
C VAL A 206 35.21 -4.98 19.80
N VAL A 207 36.20 -5.45 19.03
CA VAL A 207 36.17 -5.45 17.58
C VAL A 207 35.03 -6.39 17.19
N VAL A 208 33.84 -5.82 16.98
CA VAL A 208 32.68 -6.57 16.51
C VAL A 208 33.00 -7.02 15.10
N ASP A 209 33.19 -8.32 14.94
CA ASP A 209 33.42 -8.95 13.65
C ASP A 209 32.22 -8.65 12.72
N PRO A 210 32.41 -7.85 11.66
CA PRO A 210 31.32 -7.45 10.77
C PRO A 210 30.67 -8.65 10.09
N ASP A 211 31.41 -9.76 9.91
CA ASP A 211 30.87 -10.99 9.34
C ASP A 211 29.90 -11.67 10.30
N ARG A 212 30.14 -11.58 11.62
CA ARG A 212 29.23 -12.09 12.64
C ARG A 212 28.00 -11.20 12.78
N ALA A 213 28.15 -9.87 12.68
CA ALA A 213 27.02 -8.95 12.66
C ALA A 213 26.12 -9.20 11.44
N TYR A 214 26.70 -9.41 10.25
CA TYR A 214 25.95 -9.80 9.05
C TYR A 214 25.28 -11.16 9.20
N ALA A 215 25.98 -12.18 9.71
CA ALA A 215 25.40 -13.51 9.92
C ALA A 215 24.23 -13.50 10.91
N THR A 216 24.31 -12.66 11.95
CA THR A 216 23.23 -12.50 12.94
C THR A 216 22.03 -11.74 12.35
N LEU A 217 22.27 -10.76 11.48
CA LEU A 217 21.24 -10.03 10.74
C LEU A 217 20.57 -10.86 9.63
N THR A 218 21.31 -11.81 9.04
CA THR A 218 20.77 -12.77 8.06
C THR A 218 20.21 -14.03 8.71
N SER A 219 20.27 -14.15 10.04
CA SER A 219 19.70 -15.30 10.75
C SER A 219 18.19 -15.36 10.48
N PRO A 220 17.68 -16.45 9.89
CA PRO A 220 16.27 -16.61 9.57
C PRO A 220 15.35 -16.45 10.80
N ARG A 221 15.90 -16.59 12.02
CA ARG A 221 15.14 -16.49 13.28
C ARG A 221 14.62 -15.10 13.62
N SER A 222 15.13 -14.02 13.00
CA SER A 222 14.58 -12.67 13.17
C SER A 222 13.86 -12.14 11.94
N ALA A 223 13.68 -12.96 10.90
CA ALA A 223 12.90 -12.56 9.74
C ALA A 223 11.44 -12.34 10.19
N HIS A 224 10.95 -11.11 10.06
CA HIS A 224 9.57 -10.78 10.38
C HIS A 224 8.63 -11.77 9.65
N TRP A 225 7.65 -12.34 10.35
CA TRP A 225 6.78 -13.43 9.86
C TRP A 225 6.17 -13.14 8.47
N THR A 226 5.91 -11.87 8.15
CA THR A 226 5.39 -11.45 6.85
C THR A 226 6.28 -11.83 5.66
N PHE A 227 7.60 -11.95 5.84
CA PHE A 227 8.50 -12.43 4.80
C PHE A 227 8.30 -13.92 4.53
N VAL A 228 8.20 -14.72 5.59
CA VAL A 228 8.00 -16.17 5.51
C VAL A 228 6.67 -16.47 4.81
N TYR A 229 5.61 -15.77 5.21
CA TYR A 229 4.26 -16.00 4.68
C TYR A 229 3.87 -15.11 3.49
N ARG A 230 4.82 -14.39 2.86
CA ARG A 230 4.53 -13.48 1.73
C ARG A 230 3.74 -14.17 0.61
N GLN A 231 4.05 -15.43 0.34
CA GLN A 231 3.41 -16.25 -0.69
C GLN A 231 1.90 -16.39 -0.44
N HIS A 232 1.52 -16.51 0.84
CA HIS A 232 0.14 -16.68 1.29
C HIS A 232 -0.66 -15.37 1.30
N LEU A 233 0.01 -14.22 1.25
CA LEU A 233 -0.59 -12.89 1.31
C LEU A 233 -0.84 -12.29 -0.09
N THR A 234 -0.68 -13.09 -1.15
CA THR A 234 -0.99 -12.71 -2.53
C THR A 234 -2.50 -12.74 -2.80
N THR A 235 -3.02 -11.92 -3.72
CA THR A 235 -4.46 -11.93 -4.09
C THR A 235 -4.98 -13.34 -4.38
N PRO A 236 -4.30 -14.16 -5.22
CA PRO A 236 -4.79 -15.50 -5.54
C PRO A 236 -4.80 -16.42 -4.32
N SER A 237 -3.86 -16.25 -3.39
CA SER A 237 -3.86 -17.00 -2.14
C SER A 237 -5.02 -16.58 -1.24
N LEU A 238 -5.25 -15.28 -1.06
CA LEU A 238 -6.37 -14.76 -0.28
C LEU A 238 -7.73 -15.21 -0.86
N VAL A 239 -7.89 -15.18 -2.19
CA VAL A 239 -9.10 -15.68 -2.85
C VAL A 239 -9.29 -17.18 -2.59
N ARG A 240 -8.23 -18.00 -2.68
CA ARG A 240 -8.30 -19.43 -2.32
C ARG A 240 -8.69 -19.64 -0.86
N MET A 241 -8.14 -18.85 0.07
CA MET A 241 -8.51 -18.91 1.48
C MET A 241 -9.97 -18.53 1.71
N ILE A 242 -10.48 -17.50 1.03
CA ILE A 242 -11.91 -17.12 1.09
C ILE A 242 -12.79 -18.26 0.59
N VAL A 243 -12.45 -18.87 -0.54
CA VAL A 243 -13.23 -19.98 -1.11
C VAL A 243 -13.25 -21.20 -0.18
N VAL A 244 -12.10 -21.58 0.39
CA VAL A 244 -12.00 -22.69 1.34
C VAL A 244 -12.81 -22.39 2.60
N LEU A 245 -12.67 -21.18 3.17
CA LEU A 245 -13.43 -20.82 4.36
C LEU A 245 -14.92 -20.78 4.07
N GLU A 246 -15.35 -20.29 2.91
CA GLU A 246 -16.76 -20.32 2.55
C GLU A 246 -17.30 -21.72 2.33
N ALA A 247 -16.51 -22.63 1.77
CA ALA A 247 -16.90 -24.03 1.70
C ALA A 247 -17.11 -24.61 3.11
N ILE A 248 -16.24 -24.28 4.08
CA ILE A 248 -16.39 -24.72 5.47
C ILE A 248 -17.65 -24.14 6.10
N ILE A 249 -17.93 -22.84 5.91
CA ILE A 249 -19.14 -22.19 6.42
C ILE A 249 -20.40 -22.82 5.81
N LEU A 250 -20.39 -23.09 4.50
CA LEU A 250 -21.50 -23.73 3.82
C LEU A 250 -21.74 -25.17 4.27
N ILE A 251 -20.68 -25.97 4.41
CA ILE A 251 -20.78 -27.34 4.93
C ILE A 251 -21.34 -27.31 6.36
N GLY A 252 -20.84 -26.41 7.21
CA GLY A 252 -21.35 -26.22 8.57
C GLY A 252 -22.83 -25.81 8.59
N ALA A 253 -23.24 -24.90 7.71
CA ALA A 253 -24.62 -24.46 7.57
C ALA A 253 -25.56 -25.58 7.09
N VAL A 254 -25.13 -26.37 6.08
CA VAL A 254 -25.88 -27.54 5.59
C VAL A 254 -26.01 -28.59 6.69
N PHE A 255 -24.92 -28.89 7.39
CA PHE A 255 -24.91 -29.84 8.49
C PHE A 255 -25.84 -29.38 9.63
N PHE A 256 -25.76 -28.11 10.03
CA PHE A 256 -26.66 -27.54 11.03
C PHE A 256 -28.12 -27.59 10.57
N HIS A 257 -28.40 -27.20 9.32
CA HIS A 257 -29.74 -27.30 8.76
C HIS A 257 -30.28 -28.74 8.77
N TYR A 258 -29.43 -29.72 8.45
CA TYR A 258 -29.76 -31.14 8.49
C TYR A 258 -30.09 -31.60 9.92
N LEU A 259 -29.25 -31.25 10.91
CA LEU A 259 -29.49 -31.60 12.32
C LEU A 259 -30.79 -31.02 12.87
N PHE A 260 -31.15 -29.80 12.47
CA PHE A 260 -32.34 -29.11 12.97
C PHE A 260 -33.53 -29.21 12.01
N ARG A 261 -33.51 -30.11 11.03
CA ARG A 261 -34.56 -30.23 10.00
C ARG A 261 -35.97 -30.39 10.60
N GLU A 262 -36.11 -31.20 11.64
CA GLU A 262 -37.41 -31.44 12.28
C GLU A 262 -37.97 -30.19 12.97
N ALA A 263 -37.10 -29.40 13.62
CA ALA A 263 -37.48 -28.13 14.22
C ALA A 263 -37.87 -27.06 13.18
N LEU A 264 -37.48 -27.25 11.91
CA LEU A 264 -37.74 -26.31 10.81
C LEU A 264 -39.03 -26.60 10.05
N LEU A 265 -39.46 -27.87 9.99
CA LEU A 265 -40.63 -28.28 9.21
C LEU A 265 -41.97 -28.00 9.91
N HIS A 266 -41.98 -27.78 11.22
CA HIS A 266 -43.20 -27.80 12.04
C HIS A 266 -43.63 -26.44 12.62
N ARG A 267 -43.34 -25.31 11.94
CA ARG A 267 -43.87 -24.01 12.38
C ARG A 267 -45.23 -23.70 11.74
N PRO A 268 -46.34 -23.76 12.49
CA PRO A 268 -47.69 -23.60 11.95
C PRO A 268 -47.98 -22.16 11.48
N ASP A 269 -47.16 -21.20 11.87
CA ASP A 269 -47.28 -19.78 11.56
C ASP A 269 -46.69 -19.40 10.19
N GLY A 270 -46.03 -20.33 9.49
CA GLY A 270 -45.42 -20.07 8.18
C GLY A 270 -44.31 -19.02 8.22
N THR A 271 -43.84 -18.62 9.41
CA THR A 271 -42.79 -17.61 9.53
C THR A 271 -41.42 -18.25 9.45
N CYS A 272 -40.69 -17.97 8.36
CA CYS A 272 -39.31 -18.44 8.19
C CYS A 272 -38.31 -17.73 9.14
N GLY A 273 -38.76 -16.70 9.86
CA GLY A 273 -37.96 -15.69 10.60
C GLY A 273 -37.11 -16.20 11.76
N SER A 274 -37.36 -17.43 12.20
CA SER A 274 -37.00 -17.89 13.54
C SER A 274 -36.34 -19.26 13.55
N SER A 275 -35.89 -19.70 12.37
CA SER A 275 -35.15 -20.93 12.20
C SER A 275 -33.89 -20.95 13.10
N PRO A 276 -33.63 -22.02 13.86
CA PRO A 276 -32.37 -22.21 14.57
C PRO A 276 -31.15 -22.08 13.65
N ALA A 277 -31.29 -22.31 12.35
CA ALA A 277 -30.18 -22.15 11.40
C ALA A 277 -29.66 -20.71 11.31
N PHE A 278 -30.43 -19.70 11.71
CA PHE A 278 -29.91 -18.34 11.87
C PHE A 278 -28.86 -18.23 12.99
N VAL A 279 -28.94 -19.08 14.03
CA VAL A 279 -27.94 -19.10 15.11
C VAL A 279 -26.54 -19.35 14.56
N TYR A 280 -26.41 -20.25 13.58
CA TYR A 280 -25.12 -20.51 12.93
C TYR A 280 -24.54 -19.24 12.28
N ILE A 281 -25.37 -18.48 11.55
CA ILE A 281 -24.97 -17.21 10.94
C ILE A 281 -24.55 -16.21 12.01
N TRP A 282 -25.31 -16.10 13.10
CA TRP A 282 -24.99 -15.21 14.23
C TRP A 282 -23.70 -15.59 14.93
N VAL A 283 -23.40 -16.88 15.07
CA VAL A 283 -22.15 -17.35 15.65
C VAL A 283 -20.98 -17.00 14.74
N VAL A 284 -21.08 -17.24 13.43
CA VAL A 284 -20.03 -16.90 12.46
C VAL A 284 -19.80 -15.39 12.40
N ALA A 285 -20.88 -14.60 12.30
CA ALA A 285 -20.82 -13.14 12.31
C ALA A 285 -20.31 -12.59 13.66
N GLY A 286 -20.74 -13.17 14.78
CA GLY A 286 -20.30 -12.80 16.11
C GLY A 286 -18.81 -13.08 16.33
N LEU A 287 -18.32 -14.25 15.90
CA LEU A 287 -16.88 -14.58 15.93
C LEU A 287 -16.07 -13.57 15.13
N TYR A 288 -16.55 -13.21 13.94
CA TYR A 288 -15.94 -12.18 13.11
C TYR A 288 -15.86 -10.84 13.86
N LEU A 289 -16.98 -10.34 14.38
CA LEU A 289 -17.07 -9.02 15.00
C LEU A 289 -16.33 -8.92 16.33
N VAL A 290 -16.36 -9.98 17.16
CA VAL A 290 -15.84 -9.96 18.53
C VAL A 290 -14.38 -10.36 18.60
N VAL A 291 -13.92 -11.25 17.72
CA VAL A 291 -12.55 -11.78 17.77
C VAL A 291 -11.73 -11.27 16.61
N VAL A 292 -12.19 -11.49 15.38
CA VAL A 292 -11.34 -11.28 14.21
C VAL A 292 -11.15 -9.78 13.91
N THR A 293 -12.22 -9.00 13.91
CA THR A 293 -12.15 -7.56 13.63
C THR A 293 -11.28 -6.81 14.64
N PRO A 294 -11.42 -6.98 15.98
CA PRO A 294 -10.56 -6.27 16.93
C PRO A 294 -9.08 -6.63 16.78
N VAL A 295 -8.75 -7.91 16.52
CA VAL A 295 -7.37 -8.34 16.26
C VAL A 295 -6.79 -7.64 15.03
N LEU A 296 -7.57 -7.52 13.95
CA LEU A 296 -7.11 -6.83 12.74
C LEU A 296 -7.03 -5.32 12.91
N LEU A 297 -7.98 -4.70 13.59
CA LEU A 297 -7.94 -3.27 13.91
C LEU A 297 -6.71 -2.94 14.76
N TYR A 298 -6.41 -3.80 15.75
CA TYR A 298 -5.20 -3.68 16.55
C TYR A 298 -3.93 -3.84 15.70
N ALA A 299 -3.88 -4.85 14.82
CA ALA A 299 -2.75 -5.06 13.92
C ALA A 299 -2.56 -3.90 12.92
N ALA A 300 -3.64 -3.22 12.54
CA ALA A 300 -3.63 -2.07 11.64
C ALA A 300 -3.24 -0.73 12.30
N ARG A 301 -3.13 -0.65 13.64
CA ARG A 301 -3.01 0.63 14.37
C ARG A 301 -1.82 1.49 13.93
N ASP A 302 -0.71 0.86 13.57
CA ASP A 302 0.55 1.52 13.19
C ASP A 302 0.74 1.65 11.68
N VAL A 303 -0.24 1.21 10.89
CA VAL A 303 -0.18 1.28 9.43
C VAL A 303 -0.49 2.71 8.98
N ARG A 304 0.48 3.39 8.37
CA ARG A 304 0.28 4.71 7.74
C ARG A 304 0.09 4.49 6.25
N ASP A 305 -1.15 4.56 5.81
CA ASP A 305 -1.49 4.44 4.40
C ASP A 305 -1.64 5.80 3.74
N ALA A 306 -1.01 5.87 2.59
CA ALA A 306 -0.95 6.93 1.63
C ALA A 306 -2.30 7.46 1.16
N TRP A 307 -3.19 6.52 0.84
CA TRP A 307 -4.46 6.78 0.18
C TRP A 307 -5.63 6.79 1.17
N GLY A 308 -5.33 6.67 2.47
CA GLY A 308 -6.33 6.60 3.53
C GLY A 308 -7.21 5.34 3.50
N ILE A 309 -6.84 4.30 2.74
CA ILE A 309 -7.59 3.03 2.62
C ILE A 309 -7.69 2.35 3.98
N ARG A 310 -6.64 2.42 4.81
CA ARG A 310 -6.72 1.96 6.20
C ARG A 310 -7.89 2.61 6.94
N ASN A 311 -7.91 3.95 6.98
CA ASN A 311 -8.95 4.67 7.72
C ASN A 311 -10.33 4.32 7.16
N GLU A 312 -10.44 4.18 5.85
CA GLU A 312 -11.68 3.76 5.22
C GLU A 312 -12.17 2.38 5.68
N LEU A 313 -11.31 1.37 5.70
CA LEU A 313 -11.67 0.03 6.17
C LEU A 313 -11.98 0.04 7.67
N VAL A 314 -11.20 0.75 8.48
CA VAL A 314 -11.46 0.90 9.92
C VAL A 314 -12.82 1.54 10.18
N PHE A 315 -13.17 2.60 9.44
CA PHE A 315 -14.49 3.22 9.56
C PHE A 315 -15.63 2.29 9.14
N CYS A 316 -15.45 1.53 8.07
CA CYS A 316 -16.43 0.51 7.64
C CYS A 316 -16.61 -0.57 8.71
N ASP A 317 -15.52 -1.07 9.29
CA ASP A 317 -15.58 -2.11 10.32
C ASP A 317 -16.26 -1.60 11.60
N VAL A 318 -15.92 -0.39 12.06
CA VAL A 318 -16.56 0.22 13.24
C VAL A 318 -18.05 0.45 13.02
N ILE A 319 -18.45 1.02 11.88
CA ILE A 319 -19.87 1.23 11.57
C ILE A 319 -20.60 -0.10 11.36
N GLY A 320 -19.93 -1.09 10.77
CA GLY A 320 -20.42 -2.46 10.65
C GLY A 320 -20.70 -3.10 12.01
N ILE A 321 -19.76 -2.97 12.97
CA ILE A 321 -19.93 -3.43 14.36
C ILE A 321 -21.13 -2.75 15.02
N ILE A 322 -21.20 -1.41 14.96
CA ILE A 322 -22.33 -0.65 15.53
C ILE A 322 -23.65 -1.11 14.91
N SER A 323 -23.69 -1.25 13.59
CA SER A 323 -24.88 -1.71 12.86
C SER A 323 -25.31 -3.11 13.28
N CYS A 324 -24.37 -4.03 13.49
CA CYS A 324 -24.66 -5.40 13.95
C CYS A 324 -25.13 -5.44 15.41
N ILE A 325 -24.53 -4.63 16.29
CA ILE A 325 -24.97 -4.50 17.69
C ILE A 325 -26.39 -3.96 17.73
N LEU A 326 -26.68 -2.88 17.00
CA LEU A 326 -28.03 -2.28 16.96
C LEU A 326 -29.05 -3.25 16.37
N TYR A 327 -28.69 -3.98 15.31
CA TYR A 327 -29.52 -5.08 14.81
C TYR A 327 -29.84 -6.08 15.93
N GLY A 328 -28.84 -6.55 16.66
CA GLY A 328 -29.00 -7.55 17.73
C GLY A 328 -29.86 -7.03 18.87
N VAL A 329 -29.61 -5.79 19.33
CA VAL A 329 -30.39 -5.14 20.39
C VAL A 329 -31.86 -5.00 19.98
N PHE A 330 -32.13 -4.50 18.76
CA PHE A 330 -33.51 -4.36 18.29
C PHE A 330 -34.19 -5.73 18.18
N ARG A 331 -33.46 -6.75 17.73
CA ARG A 331 -34.00 -8.10 17.57
C ARG A 331 -34.28 -8.78 18.91
N ILE A 332 -33.44 -8.59 19.93
CA ILE A 332 -33.61 -9.21 21.25
C ILE A 332 -34.75 -8.54 22.03
N ASN A 333 -34.92 -7.22 21.91
CA ASN A 333 -35.96 -6.48 22.62
C ASN A 333 -37.33 -6.51 21.92
N ASP A 334 -37.46 -7.29 20.83
CA ASP A 334 -38.65 -7.31 19.97
C ASP A 334 -39.10 -5.91 19.50
N TRP A 335 -38.14 -4.99 19.36
CA TRP A 335 -38.34 -3.65 18.78
C TRP A 335 -38.38 -3.69 17.26
N ASP A 336 -38.53 -4.88 16.68
CA ASP A 336 -38.70 -5.12 15.25
C ASP A 336 -40.13 -4.76 14.82
N ASP A 337 -40.62 -3.59 15.29
CA ASP A 337 -41.89 -3.04 14.89
C ASP A 337 -41.75 -2.55 13.44
N ARG A 338 -42.37 -3.34 12.56
CA ARG A 338 -42.39 -3.15 11.12
C ARG A 338 -42.97 -1.80 10.70
N SER A 339 -43.74 -1.16 11.58
CA SER A 339 -44.39 0.11 11.29
C SER A 339 -43.42 1.29 11.29
N VAL A 340 -42.31 1.21 12.05
CA VAL A 340 -41.36 2.34 12.20
C VAL A 340 -39.98 2.00 11.65
N TRP A 341 -39.32 0.96 12.18
CA TRP A 341 -37.92 0.70 11.87
C TRP A 341 -37.54 -0.78 12.09
N PRO A 342 -37.65 -1.63 11.05
CA PRO A 342 -37.22 -3.02 11.15
C PRO A 342 -35.75 -3.13 11.54
N ALA A 343 -35.40 -4.10 12.38
CA ALA A 343 -34.02 -4.32 12.83
C ALA A 343 -33.05 -4.51 11.64
N THR A 344 -33.54 -5.10 10.54
CA THR A 344 -32.78 -5.31 9.29
C THR A 344 -32.32 -4.01 8.61
N LEU A 345 -32.94 -2.87 8.91
CA LEU A 345 -32.46 -1.58 8.40
C LEU A 345 -31.08 -1.22 8.96
N TRP A 346 -30.73 -1.64 10.18
CA TRP A 346 -29.40 -1.41 10.73
C TRP A 346 -28.33 -2.12 9.92
N THR A 347 -28.55 -3.38 9.54
CA THR A 347 -27.63 -4.10 8.64
C THR A 347 -27.52 -3.44 7.28
N LEU A 348 -28.63 -2.90 6.74
CA LEU A 348 -28.64 -2.18 5.46
C LEU A 348 -27.90 -0.83 5.54
N MET A 349 -27.93 -0.15 6.69
CA MET A 349 -27.13 1.05 6.90
C MET A 349 -25.64 0.73 6.87
N GLY A 350 -25.21 -0.34 7.56
CA GLY A 350 -23.82 -0.79 7.56
C GLY A 350 -23.31 -1.15 6.16
N THR A 351 -24.12 -1.87 5.39
CA THR A 351 -23.79 -2.22 3.99
C THR A 351 -23.77 -1.00 3.07
N ALA A 352 -24.72 -0.08 3.24
CA ALA A 352 -24.80 1.13 2.45
C ALA A 352 -23.61 2.06 2.71
N PHE A 353 -23.24 2.21 3.98
CA PHE A 353 -22.05 2.95 4.39
C PHE A 353 -20.79 2.32 3.79
N THR A 354 -20.65 1.00 3.91
CA THR A 354 -19.48 0.28 3.38
C THR A 354 -19.34 0.47 1.87
N HIS A 355 -20.43 0.36 1.10
CA HIS A 355 -20.41 0.62 -0.35
C HIS A 355 -20.02 2.07 -0.67
N THR A 356 -20.64 3.02 0.04
CA THR A 356 -20.37 4.46 -0.14
C THR A 356 -18.90 4.77 0.10
N TRP A 357 -18.33 4.23 1.16
CA TRP A 357 -16.97 4.54 1.58
C TRP A 357 -15.90 3.80 0.78
N THR A 358 -16.14 2.53 0.43
CA THR A 358 -15.12 1.71 -0.25
C THR A 358 -15.19 1.74 -1.78
N VAL A 359 -16.32 2.18 -2.36
CA VAL A 359 -16.58 2.14 -3.81
C VAL A 359 -16.95 3.52 -4.35
N ALA A 360 -18.02 4.13 -3.82
CA ALA A 360 -18.54 5.38 -4.36
C ALA A 360 -17.55 6.55 -4.18
N ARG A 361 -17.03 6.74 -2.95
CA ARG A 361 -16.10 7.82 -2.62
C ARG A 361 -14.81 7.76 -3.46
N PRO A 362 -14.11 6.61 -3.61
CA PRO A 362 -12.94 6.51 -4.48
C PRO A 362 -13.25 6.77 -5.96
N ALA A 363 -14.40 6.29 -6.44
CA ALA A 363 -14.83 6.52 -7.82
C ALA A 363 -15.11 8.01 -8.10
N ILE A 364 -15.75 8.71 -7.16
CA ILE A 364 -16.03 10.15 -7.25
C ILE A 364 -14.72 10.94 -7.21
N ARG A 365 -13.81 10.62 -6.30
CA ARG A 365 -12.48 11.28 -6.21
C ARG A 365 -11.70 11.13 -7.53
N ALA A 366 -11.61 9.92 -8.07
CA ALA A 366 -10.95 9.68 -9.34
C ALA A 366 -11.62 10.44 -10.51
N ALA A 367 -12.94 10.61 -10.47
CA ALA A 367 -13.67 11.40 -11.46
C ALA A 367 -13.34 12.91 -11.36
N CYS A 368 -13.24 13.44 -10.14
CA CYS A 368 -12.85 14.83 -9.90
C CYS A 368 -11.40 15.10 -10.34
N ASP A 369 -10.45 14.24 -9.96
CA ASP A 369 -9.03 14.39 -10.33
C ASP A 369 -8.84 14.47 -11.86
N LEU A 370 -9.58 13.64 -12.61
CA LEU A 370 -9.56 13.67 -14.08
C LEU A 370 -10.18 14.93 -14.68
N ARG A 371 -11.14 15.55 -13.99
CA ARG A 371 -11.74 16.81 -14.41
C ARG A 371 -10.76 17.96 -14.23
N ASP A 372 -10.01 17.98 -13.13
CA ASP A 372 -9.02 19.02 -12.85
C ASP A 372 -7.85 18.96 -13.84
N ILE A 373 -7.36 17.75 -14.17
CA ILE A 373 -6.33 17.56 -15.20
C ILE A 373 -6.82 18.05 -16.57
N ARG A 374 -8.12 17.88 -16.88
CA ARG A 374 -8.69 18.37 -18.13
C ARG A 374 -8.77 19.90 -18.14
N HIS A 375 -9.14 20.53 -17.02
CA HIS A 375 -9.16 21.99 -16.92
C HIS A 375 -7.77 22.59 -17.04
N GLN A 376 -6.75 22.01 -16.40
CA GLN A 376 -5.36 22.47 -16.53
C GLN A 376 -4.80 22.38 -17.95
N LYS A 377 -5.26 21.42 -18.77
CA LYS A 377 -4.85 21.32 -20.18
C LYS A 377 -5.50 22.38 -21.08
N HIS A 378 -6.64 22.93 -20.67
CA HIS A 378 -7.40 23.89 -21.47
C HIS A 378 -7.22 25.32 -21.01
N GLU A 379 -6.66 25.55 -19.82
CA GLU A 379 -6.21 26.88 -19.44
C GLU A 379 -5.07 27.23 -20.41
N PRO A 380 -5.29 28.16 -21.37
CA PRO A 380 -4.22 28.59 -22.25
C PRO A 380 -3.13 29.07 -21.31
N VAL A 381 -1.92 28.53 -21.45
CA VAL A 381 -0.74 29.06 -20.76
C VAL A 381 -0.75 30.55 -21.10
N MET A 382 -1.25 31.38 -20.18
CA MET A 382 -1.09 32.81 -20.28
C MET A 382 0.41 32.94 -20.22
N VAL A 383 1.01 33.10 -21.39
CA VAL A 383 2.40 33.46 -21.55
C VAL A 383 2.54 34.69 -20.69
N SER A 384 3.08 34.48 -19.49
CA SER A 384 3.33 35.53 -18.52
C SER A 384 4.08 36.57 -19.31
N ARG A 385 3.42 37.73 -19.58
CA ARG A 385 4.08 38.83 -20.27
C ARG A 385 5.41 39.04 -19.54
N PRO A 386 6.55 39.00 -20.25
CA PRO A 386 7.83 39.10 -19.59
C PRO A 386 7.82 40.38 -18.74
N ILE A 387 7.96 40.20 -17.42
CA ILE A 387 8.18 41.27 -16.43
C ILE A 387 9.61 41.78 -16.60
N ASN A 388 9.99 42.13 -17.84
CA ASN A 388 11.33 42.62 -18.18
C ASN A 388 11.34 44.12 -18.53
N GLU A 389 10.19 44.80 -18.51
CA GLU A 389 10.14 46.24 -18.81
C GLU A 389 9.87 47.15 -17.59
N ALA A 390 9.57 46.62 -16.41
CA ALA A 390 9.25 47.45 -15.23
C ALA A 390 10.35 47.51 -14.14
N ILE A 391 11.45 46.76 -14.25
CA ILE A 391 12.53 46.72 -13.23
C ILE A 391 13.83 47.37 -13.74
N LEU A 392 13.81 48.05 -14.90
CA LEU A 392 14.98 48.81 -15.38
C LEU A 392 14.90 50.33 -15.18
N SER A 393 13.87 50.87 -14.52
CA SER A 393 13.73 52.33 -14.33
C SER A 393 14.03 52.85 -12.92
N ASP A 394 14.22 52.02 -11.89
CA ASP A 394 14.49 52.51 -10.53
C ASP A 394 15.62 51.75 -9.85
N VAL A 395 16.87 52.08 -10.22
CA VAL A 395 18.06 51.81 -9.42
C VAL A 395 18.48 53.11 -8.72
N PRO A 396 18.04 53.37 -7.47
CA PRO A 396 18.61 54.45 -6.68
C PRO A 396 20.06 54.12 -6.31
N ARG A 397 20.94 55.08 -6.56
CA ARG A 397 22.37 55.08 -6.23
C ARG A 397 22.66 54.56 -4.83
N ILE A 398 23.48 53.52 -4.77
CA ILE A 398 24.15 53.03 -3.56
C ILE A 398 25.02 54.15 -2.98
N ARG A 399 24.62 54.67 -1.81
CA ARG A 399 25.48 55.48 -0.92
C ARG A 399 26.10 54.55 0.12
N ARG A 400 27.42 54.59 0.22
CA ARG A 400 28.23 53.88 1.25
C ARG A 400 27.72 54.20 2.65
N ILE A 401 27.59 53.18 3.51
CA ILE A 401 27.56 53.32 4.97
C ILE A 401 28.44 52.20 5.57
N PRO A 402 29.21 52.48 6.65
CA PRO A 402 30.29 51.63 7.13
C PRO A 402 29.84 50.58 8.16
N SER A 403 30.83 49.74 8.48
CA SER A 403 30.91 48.72 9.52
C SER A 403 30.44 49.13 10.93
N ALA A 404 29.93 48.11 11.63
CA ALA A 404 29.66 47.95 13.07
C ALA A 404 28.21 48.21 13.54
N ILE A 405 27.62 47.20 14.20
CA ILE A 405 26.59 47.18 15.28
C ILE A 405 26.30 45.68 15.51
N SER A 406 26.84 45.06 16.58
CA SER A 406 26.29 44.94 17.94
C SER A 406 25.01 44.09 18.03
N CYS A 407 25.13 42.92 18.68
CA CYS A 407 24.04 42.03 19.04
C CYS A 407 23.20 42.63 20.18
N GLN A 408 21.90 42.83 19.95
CA GLN A 408 20.94 43.01 21.02
C GLN A 408 19.81 41.99 20.90
N SER A 409 19.54 41.36 22.03
CA SER A 409 18.48 40.42 22.30
C SER A 409 17.11 41.09 22.19
N LEU A 410 16.23 40.53 21.35
CA LEU A 410 14.81 40.89 21.31
C LEU A 410 13.97 39.74 21.86
N SER A 411 13.22 40.11 22.89
CA SER A 411 12.22 39.35 23.62
C SER A 411 11.12 38.80 22.70
N GLN A 412 10.79 37.52 22.87
CA GLN A 412 9.73 36.82 22.13
C GLN A 412 8.36 37.04 22.81
N SER A 413 7.39 37.56 22.06
CA SER A 413 5.97 37.42 22.36
C SER A 413 5.41 36.10 21.83
N PRO A 414 4.41 35.48 22.48
CA PRO A 414 3.90 34.16 22.09
C PRO A 414 3.09 34.22 20.77
N PRO A 415 3.13 33.15 19.95
CA PRO A 415 2.38 33.09 18.71
C PRO A 415 0.89 32.83 18.95
N SER A 416 0.05 33.57 18.23
CA SER A 416 -1.40 33.39 18.15
C SER A 416 -1.77 32.04 17.48
N PRO A 417 -2.89 31.42 17.88
CA PRO A 417 -3.32 30.11 17.35
C PRO A 417 -3.69 30.19 15.86
N PRO A 418 -3.43 29.11 15.08
CA PRO A 418 -3.78 29.06 13.67
C PRO A 418 -5.30 28.92 13.47
N PRO A 419 -5.87 29.52 12.41
CA PRO A 419 -7.28 29.40 12.09
C PRO A 419 -7.62 27.96 11.65
N PRO A 420 -8.88 27.51 11.87
CA PRO A 420 -9.30 26.16 11.54
C PRO A 420 -9.26 25.90 10.03
N HIS A 421 -8.64 24.79 9.64
CA HIS A 421 -8.64 24.27 8.27
C HIS A 421 -10.05 23.79 7.89
N THR A 422 -10.73 24.56 7.04
CA THR A 422 -11.87 24.08 6.24
C THR A 422 -11.36 23.50 4.92
N ASP A 423 -11.63 22.22 4.68
CA ASP A 423 -11.42 21.57 3.38
C ASP A 423 -12.29 22.27 2.31
N PRO A 424 -11.76 22.59 1.11
CA PRO A 424 -12.56 23.19 0.05
C PRO A 424 -13.50 22.16 -0.56
N ALA A 425 -14.81 22.40 -0.43
CA ALA A 425 -15.85 21.65 -1.11
C ALA A 425 -15.73 21.82 -2.63
N CYS A 426 -15.88 20.73 -3.40
CA CYS A 426 -15.98 20.81 -4.86
C CYS A 426 -17.11 21.76 -5.27
N PRO A 427 -16.90 22.66 -6.26
CA PRO A 427 -17.96 23.51 -6.76
C PRO A 427 -19.07 22.68 -7.45
N PRO A 428 -20.35 23.11 -7.36
CA PRO A 428 -21.47 22.40 -7.97
C PRO A 428 -21.34 22.35 -9.51
N PRO A 429 -21.89 21.33 -10.17
CA PRO A 429 -21.83 21.20 -11.62
C PRO A 429 -22.62 22.32 -12.32
N PRO A 430 -22.13 22.85 -13.47
CA PRO A 430 -22.89 23.79 -14.28
C PRO A 430 -24.08 23.10 -14.96
N SER A 431 -25.16 23.87 -15.15
CA SER A 431 -26.45 23.46 -15.73
C SER A 431 -26.32 22.95 -17.18
N PRO A 432 -27.21 22.02 -17.61
CA PRO A 432 -27.09 21.33 -18.88
C PRO A 432 -27.71 22.14 -20.03
N THR A 433 -26.90 22.83 -20.82
CA THR A 433 -27.29 23.25 -22.17
C THR A 433 -26.16 23.01 -23.17
N SER A 434 -26.55 22.42 -24.31
CA SER A 434 -25.76 22.07 -25.49
C SER A 434 -25.03 20.71 -25.48
N ILE A 435 -25.81 19.65 -25.70
CA ILE A 435 -25.35 18.42 -26.37
C ILE A 435 -25.57 18.64 -27.86
N SER A 436 -24.50 18.90 -28.62
CA SER A 436 -24.42 18.68 -30.08
C SER A 436 -23.01 19.05 -30.56
N ARG A 437 -22.09 18.09 -30.56
CA ARG A 437 -20.87 18.00 -31.40
C ARG A 437 -20.01 16.84 -30.90
N LEU A 438 -20.24 15.64 -31.41
CA LEU A 438 -19.40 14.46 -31.07
C LEU A 438 -19.13 13.50 -32.24
N ASN A 439 -19.22 13.97 -33.49
CA ASN A 439 -18.85 13.17 -34.67
C ASN A 439 -17.68 13.74 -35.50
N VAL A 440 -16.88 14.68 -35.00
CA VAL A 440 -15.78 15.30 -35.77
C VAL A 440 -14.37 14.86 -35.33
N TYR A 441 -14.25 14.06 -34.26
CA TYR A 441 -12.91 13.76 -33.67
C TYR A 441 -12.35 12.36 -33.96
N ARG A 442 -13.05 11.52 -34.73
CA ARG A 442 -12.58 10.16 -35.05
C ARG A 442 -11.55 10.13 -36.19
N ASP A 443 -11.59 11.10 -37.09
CA ASP A 443 -10.72 11.11 -38.29
C ASP A 443 -9.40 11.87 -38.13
N ARG A 444 -9.11 12.46 -36.96
CA ARG A 444 -7.85 13.21 -36.73
C ARG A 444 -6.70 12.40 -36.12
N ILE A 445 -6.93 11.13 -35.77
CA ILE A 445 -5.92 10.32 -35.07
C ILE A 445 -5.00 9.56 -36.05
N THR A 446 -5.36 9.43 -37.33
CA THR A 446 -4.52 8.77 -38.34
C THR A 446 -3.58 9.71 -39.10
N SER A 447 -3.68 11.03 -38.96
CA SER A 447 -2.85 11.98 -39.72
C SER A 447 -1.57 12.47 -39.02
N TRP A 448 -1.23 11.94 -37.84
CA TRP A 448 -0.10 12.44 -37.02
C TRP A 448 1.25 11.74 -37.27
N GLN A 449 1.34 10.78 -38.21
CA GLN A 449 2.61 10.09 -38.48
C GLN A 449 3.54 10.79 -39.49
N HIS A 450 3.11 11.85 -40.17
CA HIS A 450 4.01 12.58 -41.09
C HIS A 450 3.72 14.09 -41.09
N THR A 451 4.36 14.86 -40.21
CA THR A 451 4.64 16.28 -40.49
C THR A 451 5.90 16.73 -39.74
N PRO A 452 6.91 17.30 -40.44
CA PRO A 452 8.16 17.72 -39.83
C PRO A 452 8.00 19.02 -39.02
N ALA A 453 8.79 19.11 -37.95
CA ALA A 453 8.81 20.21 -37.00
C ALA A 453 9.16 21.55 -37.67
N THR A 454 8.30 22.55 -37.50
CA THR A 454 8.64 23.96 -37.66
C THR A 454 8.85 24.58 -36.28
N ARG A 455 9.90 25.39 -36.21
CA ARG A 455 10.61 25.88 -35.03
C ARG A 455 10.18 27.33 -34.79
N GLU A 456 9.49 27.60 -33.69
CA GLU A 456 9.34 28.95 -33.16
C GLU A 456 9.74 28.98 -31.69
N THR A 457 10.45 30.05 -31.33
CA THR A 457 11.31 30.19 -30.16
C THR A 457 10.70 31.18 -29.18
N ALA A 458 10.50 30.76 -27.93
CA ALA A 458 10.33 31.66 -26.78
C ALA A 458 10.89 30.99 -25.52
N ASN A 459 11.98 31.58 -25.01
CA ASN A 459 12.89 31.00 -24.02
C ASN A 459 12.46 31.29 -22.56
N SER A 460 11.57 30.49 -22.00
CA SER A 460 11.58 30.21 -20.56
C SER A 460 11.87 28.73 -20.38
N THR A 461 13.15 28.39 -20.32
CA THR A 461 13.60 27.04 -20.00
C THR A 461 13.20 26.71 -18.57
N VAL A 462 11.99 26.17 -18.40
CA VAL A 462 11.68 25.35 -17.23
C VAL A 462 12.67 24.20 -17.29
N THR A 463 13.77 24.32 -16.53
CA THR A 463 14.73 23.24 -16.42
C THR A 463 14.00 22.09 -15.75
N PRO A 464 13.78 20.96 -16.44
CA PRO A 464 13.12 19.82 -15.84
C PRO A 464 13.88 19.46 -14.57
N ILE A 465 13.17 19.35 -13.44
CA ILE A 465 13.77 18.91 -12.19
C ILE A 465 14.32 17.50 -12.46
N THR A 466 15.63 17.40 -12.58
CA THR A 466 16.29 16.11 -12.83
C THR A 466 16.27 15.31 -11.54
N LEU A 467 16.28 13.99 -11.68
CA LEU A 467 16.35 13.09 -10.53
C LEU A 467 17.58 13.40 -9.67
N ASP A 468 18.73 13.72 -10.28
CA ASP A 468 19.93 14.15 -9.55
C ASP A 468 19.68 15.39 -8.68
N THR A 469 18.83 16.32 -9.12
CA THR A 469 18.42 17.50 -8.34
C THR A 469 17.55 17.11 -7.15
N ILE A 470 16.64 16.13 -7.34
CA ILE A 470 15.81 15.59 -6.26
C ILE A 470 16.68 14.92 -5.20
N LEU A 471 17.68 14.15 -5.64
CA LEU A 471 18.58 13.39 -4.77
C LEU A 471 19.61 14.26 -4.06
N ALA A 472 20.09 15.32 -4.71
CA ALA A 472 21.04 16.27 -4.12
C ALA A 472 20.40 17.18 -3.07
N CYS A 473 19.07 17.33 -3.08
CA CYS A 473 18.36 18.21 -2.18
C CYS A 473 17.58 17.40 -1.12
N PRO A 474 17.96 17.44 0.17
CA PRO A 474 17.34 16.64 1.24
C PRO A 474 15.81 16.83 1.34
N ASN A 475 15.34 18.04 1.07
CA ASN A 475 13.90 18.36 1.07
C ASN A 475 13.14 17.74 -0.10
N LEU A 476 13.74 17.71 -1.30
CA LEU A 476 13.14 17.04 -2.46
C LEU A 476 13.21 15.53 -2.32
N LEU A 477 14.30 15.00 -1.76
CA LEU A 477 14.45 13.58 -1.43
C LEU A 477 13.43 13.14 -0.37
N SER A 478 13.17 13.96 0.65
CA SER A 478 12.11 13.70 1.64
C SER A 478 10.74 13.64 0.98
N LYS A 479 10.41 14.61 0.11
CA LYS A 479 9.16 14.60 -0.68
C LYS A 479 9.07 13.38 -1.60
N PHE A 480 10.17 13.00 -2.26
CA PHE A 480 10.26 11.84 -3.14
C PHE A 480 10.17 10.52 -2.37
N ARG A 481 10.80 10.39 -1.19
CA ARG A 481 10.66 9.22 -0.30
C ARG A 481 9.24 9.09 0.21
N SER A 482 8.62 10.22 0.58
CA SER A 482 7.21 10.21 0.94
C SER A 482 6.40 9.69 -0.25
N PHE A 483 6.58 10.23 -1.46
CA PHE A 483 5.94 9.80 -2.69
C PHE A 483 6.14 8.30 -3.00
N CYS A 484 7.36 7.76 -2.86
CA CYS A 484 7.64 6.33 -3.06
C CYS A 484 7.00 5.43 -1.99
N MET A 485 6.89 5.92 -0.74
CA MET A 485 6.06 5.25 0.27
C MET A 485 4.57 5.36 -0.06
N TYR A 486 4.13 6.46 -0.69
CA TYR A 486 2.74 6.65 -1.14
C TYR A 486 2.34 5.68 -2.27
N ASP A 487 3.27 5.36 -3.18
CA ASP A 487 3.00 4.51 -4.36
C ASP A 487 3.32 3.02 -4.16
N LEU A 488 3.74 2.58 -2.96
CA LEU A 488 4.10 1.18 -2.64
C LEU A 488 5.16 0.54 -3.55
N SER A 489 5.76 1.26 -4.50
CA SER A 489 6.83 0.77 -5.34
C SER A 489 8.18 0.99 -4.65
N LEU A 490 8.37 0.29 -3.54
CA LEU A 490 9.67 0.22 -2.89
C LEU A 490 10.77 -0.30 -3.85
N GLU A 491 10.35 -1.06 -4.88
CA GLU A 491 11.20 -1.48 -5.99
C GLU A 491 11.73 -0.31 -6.83
N ALA A 492 10.94 0.76 -7.02
CA ALA A 492 11.44 1.97 -7.68
C ALA A 492 12.49 2.64 -6.79
N LEU A 493 12.21 2.84 -5.50
CA LEU A 493 13.17 3.43 -4.56
C LEU A 493 14.49 2.63 -4.48
N LEU A 494 14.39 1.30 -4.38
CA LEU A 494 15.53 0.38 -4.33
C LEU A 494 16.32 0.33 -5.64
N PHE A 495 15.63 0.29 -6.78
CA PHE A 495 16.24 0.37 -8.10
C PHE A 495 17.00 1.68 -8.25
N TYR A 496 16.41 2.80 -7.84
CA TYR A 496 17.03 4.12 -7.93
C TYR A 496 18.22 4.27 -6.97
N GLU A 497 18.15 3.80 -5.73
CA GLU A 497 19.32 3.78 -4.84
C GLU A 497 20.46 2.93 -5.40
N THR A 498 20.15 1.82 -6.06
CA THR A 498 21.15 0.97 -6.72
C THR A 498 21.80 1.70 -7.90
N VAL A 499 21.02 2.41 -8.73
CA VAL A 499 21.53 3.21 -9.85
C VAL A 499 22.42 4.35 -9.37
N ILE A 500 22.04 5.07 -8.30
CA ILE A 500 22.83 6.14 -7.67
C ILE A 500 24.19 5.63 -7.21
N HIS A 501 24.21 4.43 -6.65
CA HIS A 501 25.43 3.83 -6.15
C HIS A 501 26.38 3.45 -7.29
N ILE A 502 25.84 3.00 -8.43
CA ILE A 502 26.62 2.68 -9.64
C ILE A 502 27.19 3.96 -10.27
N THR A 503 26.38 5.00 -10.43
CA THR A 503 26.83 6.26 -11.03
C THR A 503 27.88 6.98 -10.18
N SER A 504 27.67 7.10 -8.87
CA SER A 504 28.65 7.74 -7.96
C SER A 504 30.01 7.00 -7.92
N THR A 505 29.99 5.67 -7.98
CA THR A 505 31.21 4.85 -8.03
C THR A 505 31.93 5.03 -9.38
N THR A 506 31.18 5.07 -10.48
CA THR A 506 31.74 5.26 -11.83
C THR A 506 32.40 6.63 -11.99
N THR A 507 31.78 7.69 -11.47
CA THR A 507 32.34 9.05 -11.53
C THR A 507 33.65 9.17 -10.73
N ARG A 508 33.75 8.51 -9.56
CA ARG A 508 35.02 8.47 -8.80
C ARG A 508 36.12 7.72 -9.55
N ILE A 509 35.81 6.62 -10.23
CA ILE A 509 36.78 5.87 -11.04
C ILE A 509 37.28 6.73 -12.21
N ILE A 510 36.40 7.45 -12.90
CA ILE A 510 36.78 8.30 -14.04
C ILE A 510 37.66 9.48 -13.59
N ILE A 511 37.33 10.12 -12.47
CA ILE A 511 38.14 11.23 -11.93
C ILE A 511 39.51 10.72 -11.46
N SER A 512 39.56 9.54 -10.82
CA SER A 512 40.81 8.89 -10.43
C SER A 512 41.67 8.47 -11.64
N ALA A 513 41.05 8.09 -12.76
CA ALA A 513 41.75 7.71 -13.98
C ALA A 513 42.26 8.93 -14.78
N ARG A 514 41.63 10.10 -14.62
CA ARG A 514 42.02 11.34 -15.32
C ARG A 514 43.17 12.12 -14.68
N HIS A 515 43.59 11.77 -13.48
CA HIS A 515 44.82 12.30 -12.86
C HIS A 515 45.91 11.20 -12.82
N PRO A 516 46.63 10.95 -13.93
CA PRO A 516 47.89 10.24 -13.84
C PRO A 516 48.81 11.08 -12.95
N ARG A 517 49.26 10.49 -11.83
CA ARG A 517 50.33 11.07 -11.00
C ARG A 517 51.48 11.42 -11.93
N MET A 518 51.73 12.71 -12.16
CA MET A 518 53.01 13.17 -12.67
C MET A 518 54.05 12.79 -11.61
N THR A 519 54.69 11.64 -11.82
CA THR A 519 55.92 11.27 -11.13
C THR A 519 56.96 12.32 -11.49
N THR A 520 57.21 13.23 -10.55
CA THR A 520 58.35 14.14 -10.57
C THR A 520 59.63 13.31 -10.67
N MET A 521 60.32 13.44 -11.80
CA MET A 521 61.65 12.88 -12.04
C MET A 521 62.65 13.40 -10.98
N PRO A 522 63.56 12.55 -10.47
CA PRO A 522 64.61 12.99 -9.56
C PRO A 522 65.61 13.87 -10.31
N ARG A 523 65.81 15.08 -9.77
CA ARG A 523 66.76 16.08 -10.25
C ARG A 523 68.18 15.54 -10.00
N GLY A 524 68.88 15.15 -11.06
CA GLY A 524 70.27 14.72 -10.98
C GLY A 524 71.20 15.85 -10.53
N ASN A 525 72.01 15.58 -9.51
CA ASN A 525 73.17 16.39 -9.15
C ASN A 525 74.22 16.28 -10.26
N ARG A 526 74.63 17.43 -10.81
CA ARG A 526 75.85 17.56 -11.62
C ARG A 526 76.99 17.98 -10.71
N THR A 527 78.05 17.17 -10.70
CA THR A 527 79.44 17.57 -10.38
C THR A 527 80.12 18.05 -11.64
#